data_AF-A0A1U8NJA4-F1
#
_entry.id   AF-A0A1U8NJA4-F1
#
_cell.length_a   1.000
_cell.length_b   1.000
_cell.length_c   1.000
_cell.angle_alpha   90.00
_cell.angle_beta   90.00
_cell.angle_gamma   90.00
#
_symmetry.space_group_name_H-M   'P 1'
#
loop_
_entity.id
_entity.type
_entity.pdbx_description
1 polymer ?
#
loop_
_entity_poly.entity_id
_entity_poly.type
_entity_poly.pdbx_seq_one_letter_code
_entity_poly.pdbx_strand_id
1 'polypeptide(L)'
;MKIDADQTVLRFPHFSGLDGKHVTIGKYCLPLSLHPTLKLIIKVYGDVAATSKMNPRVTESIYRVLCASIKEMHDLRLEQITECRILKWRDAIKIALRGNFKVNFAMEHLKKIACAYIGLMEHQRLEEVALRISKLEAELSASKKEHSKICEQSKVYMDTAKEFIGKAVSLGMFKAENRCLEERNRRRHRMMHLDYLEQSINEYKRENTQIMTAIQVTTQRYLDIETENIVLRAELSELSARLQSLNEIESISLMKESNDGTGGGIQS
;
A
#
# COMPACT_ATOMS: atom_id res chain seq x y z
N MET A 1 16.67 71.82 28.47
CA MET A 1 15.38 72.43 28.85
C MET A 1 14.45 71.30 29.26
N LYS A 2 14.13 71.20 30.55
CA LYS A 2 13.16 70.25 31.15
C LYS A 2 11.75 70.81 30.95
N ILE A 3 10.74 69.94 31.08
CA ILE A 3 9.27 70.16 30.97
C ILE A 3 8.79 69.91 29.52
N ASP A 4 7.81 69.04 29.21
CA ASP A 4 6.58 68.78 29.96
C ASP A 4 6.07 67.32 29.89
N ALA A 5 5.27 66.97 30.88
CA ALA A 5 4.65 65.67 31.07
C ALA A 5 3.62 65.36 29.98
N ASP A 6 3.71 64.14 29.45
CA ASP A 6 2.75 63.57 28.51
C ASP A 6 1.38 63.42 29.22
N GLN A 7 0.52 64.44 29.08
CA GLN A 7 -0.89 64.36 29.44
C GLN A 7 -1.55 63.37 28.51
N THR A 8 -1.53 62.09 28.88
CA THR A 8 -2.33 61.06 28.23
C THR A 8 -3.81 61.46 28.30
N VAL A 9 -4.34 61.98 27.18
CA VAL A 9 -5.74 62.37 27.05
C VAL A 9 -6.59 61.12 27.30
N LEU A 10 -7.26 61.06 28.45
CA LEU A 10 -8.15 59.95 28.80
C LEU A 10 -9.40 60.01 27.91
N ARG A 11 -9.45 59.15 26.88
CA ARG A 11 -10.63 58.99 26.04
C ARG A 11 -11.66 58.12 26.74
N PHE A 12 -12.80 58.71 27.11
CA PHE A 12 -13.88 58.01 27.79
C PHE A 12 -14.84 57.32 26.80
N PRO A 13 -15.25 56.06 27.04
CA PRO A 13 -16.29 55.41 26.27
C PRO A 13 -17.64 56.12 26.44
N HIS A 14 -18.38 56.24 25.34
CA HIS A 14 -19.69 56.87 25.32
C HIS A 14 -20.78 55.89 25.79
N PHE A 15 -21.61 56.32 26.73
CA PHE A 15 -22.79 55.59 27.21
C PHE A 15 -24.03 56.46 26.98
N SER A 16 -25.04 55.89 26.32
CA SER A 16 -26.33 56.56 26.09
C SER A 16 -27.19 56.56 27.36
N GLY A 17 -28.15 57.50 27.44
CA GLY A 17 -29.09 57.59 28.57
C GLY A 17 -28.46 58.12 29.86
N LEU A 18 -27.36 58.85 29.74
CA LEU A 18 -26.73 59.58 30.84
C LEU A 18 -27.16 61.06 30.90
N ASP A 19 -28.00 61.50 29.96
CA ASP A 19 -28.55 62.85 29.92
C ASP A 19 -29.67 62.99 30.97
N GLY A 20 -29.55 63.94 31.89
CA GLY A 20 -30.56 64.14 32.93
C GLY A 20 -30.07 64.91 34.15
N LYS A 21 -30.86 64.88 35.23
CA LYS A 21 -30.51 65.54 36.50
C LYS A 21 -29.32 64.83 37.16
N HIS A 22 -28.30 65.61 37.48
CA HIS A 22 -27.17 65.18 38.30
C HIS A 22 -27.47 65.45 39.77
N VAL A 23 -27.16 64.48 40.63
CA VAL A 23 -27.32 64.61 42.07
C VAL A 23 -26.04 64.12 42.74
N THR A 24 -25.60 64.84 43.77
CA THR A 24 -24.37 64.55 44.51
C THR A 24 -24.62 63.47 45.57
N ILE A 25 -23.85 62.38 45.54
CA ILE A 25 -23.78 61.39 46.62
C ILE A 25 -22.35 61.43 47.17
N GLY A 26 -22.21 61.86 48.43
CA GLY A 26 -20.90 62.04 49.05
C GLY A 26 -20.07 63.08 48.30
N LYS A 27 -19.00 62.63 47.62
CA LYS A 27 -18.05 63.47 46.89
C LYS A 27 -18.27 63.48 45.36
N TYR A 28 -19.24 62.71 44.85
CA TYR A 28 -19.41 62.47 43.41
C TYR A 28 -20.74 63.00 42.90
N CYS A 29 -20.71 63.77 41.80
CA CYS A 29 -21.89 64.27 41.12
C CYS A 29 -22.21 63.41 39.88
N LEU A 30 -23.24 62.56 39.95
CA LEU A 30 -23.57 61.60 38.88
C LEU A 30 -25.02 61.73 38.43
N PRO A 31 -25.35 61.34 37.17
CA PRO A 31 -26.72 61.20 36.71
C PRO A 31 -27.53 60.28 37.63
N LEU A 32 -28.79 60.65 37.89
CA LEU A 32 -29.69 59.90 38.78
C LEU A 32 -29.81 58.40 38.42
N SER A 33 -29.77 58.07 37.13
CA SER A 33 -29.85 56.70 36.63
C SER A 33 -28.72 55.78 37.12
N LEU A 34 -27.57 56.34 37.51
CA LEU A 34 -26.41 55.60 37.99
C LEU A 34 -26.33 55.50 39.52
N HIS A 35 -27.21 56.19 40.24
CA HIS A 35 -27.20 56.25 41.71
C HIS A 35 -27.38 54.89 42.38
N PRO A 36 -28.30 54.01 41.95
CA PRO A 36 -28.43 52.68 42.53
C PRO A 36 -27.14 51.87 42.42
N THR A 37 -26.49 51.93 41.25
CA THR A 37 -25.23 51.24 40.97
C THR A 37 -24.09 51.80 41.84
N LEU A 38 -23.97 53.13 41.95
CA LEU A 38 -22.96 53.76 42.81
C LEU A 38 -23.16 53.36 44.27
N LYS A 39 -24.38 53.45 44.80
CA LYS A 39 -24.69 53.06 46.18
C LYS A 39 -24.36 51.60 46.44
N LEU A 40 -24.66 50.71 45.49
CA LEU A 40 -24.35 49.29 45.60
C LEU A 40 -22.83 49.04 45.65
N ILE A 41 -22.07 49.69 44.76
CA ILE A 41 -20.60 49.57 44.74
C ILE A 41 -20.02 50.06 46.07
N ILE A 42 -20.42 51.24 46.54
CA ILE A 42 -19.94 51.79 47.83
C ILE A 42 -20.31 50.86 48.99
N LYS A 43 -21.53 50.30 48.99
CA LYS A 43 -21.99 49.39 50.03
C LYS A 43 -21.20 48.08 50.07
N VAL A 44 -20.89 47.49 48.91
CA VAL A 44 -20.26 46.16 48.82
C VAL A 44 -18.74 46.23 48.85
N TYR A 45 -18.15 47.22 48.19
CA TYR A 45 -16.71 47.31 47.95
C TYR A 45 -16.06 48.55 48.60
N GLY A 46 -16.85 49.43 49.23
CA GLY A 46 -16.37 50.72 49.73
C GLY A 46 -16.15 51.73 48.61
N ASP A 47 -15.55 52.88 48.95
CA ASP A 47 -15.14 53.87 47.94
C ASP A 47 -13.94 53.34 47.15
N VAL A 48 -14.22 52.83 45.95
CA VAL A 48 -13.21 52.23 45.06
C VAL A 48 -12.19 53.24 44.55
N ALA A 49 -12.43 54.55 44.66
CA ALA A 49 -11.49 55.60 44.26
C ALA A 49 -10.72 56.21 45.43
N ALA A 50 -10.88 55.72 46.67
CA ALA A 50 -10.22 56.28 47.84
C ALA A 50 -8.68 56.32 47.73
N THR A 51 -8.09 55.41 46.93
CA THR A 51 -6.64 55.37 46.66
C THR A 51 -6.19 56.23 45.47
N SER A 52 -7.13 56.82 44.74
CA SER A 52 -6.83 57.65 43.57
C SER A 52 -6.29 59.02 44.00
N LYS A 53 -5.23 59.48 43.32
CA LYS A 53 -4.68 60.84 43.46
C LYS A 53 -5.11 61.77 42.34
N MET A 54 -6.06 61.34 41.49
CA MET A 54 -6.52 62.12 40.35
C MET A 54 -7.35 63.34 40.77
N ASN A 55 -7.38 64.35 39.91
CA ASN A 55 -8.23 65.53 40.07
C ASN A 55 -9.70 65.10 40.26
N PRO A 56 -10.44 65.67 41.24
CA PRO A 56 -11.84 65.35 41.50
C PRO A 56 -12.74 65.28 40.25
N ARG A 57 -12.57 66.18 39.28
CA ARG A 57 -13.36 66.16 38.02
C ARG A 57 -13.07 64.93 37.16
N VAL A 58 -11.80 64.52 37.11
CA VAL A 58 -11.37 63.32 36.38
C VAL A 58 -11.86 62.07 37.11
N THR A 59 -11.71 62.03 38.44
CA THR A 59 -12.19 60.95 39.30
C THR A 59 -13.71 60.75 39.16
N GLU A 60 -14.49 61.84 39.12
CA GLU A 60 -15.94 61.80 38.88
C GLU A 60 -16.27 61.25 37.48
N SER A 61 -15.53 61.66 36.45
CA SER A 61 -15.74 61.19 35.07
C SER A 61 -15.45 59.69 34.94
N ILE A 62 -14.40 59.20 35.60
CA ILE A 62 -14.07 57.78 35.69
C ILE A 62 -15.19 57.02 36.41
N TYR A 63 -15.67 57.51 37.56
CA TYR A 63 -16.78 56.90 38.29
C TYR A 63 -18.06 56.82 37.47
N ARG A 64 -18.36 57.86 36.69
CA ARG A 64 -19.54 57.93 35.80
C ARG A 64 -19.51 56.80 34.78
N VAL A 65 -18.39 56.66 34.08
CA VAL A 65 -18.16 55.66 33.04
C VAL A 65 -18.13 54.24 33.62
N LEU A 66 -17.55 54.06 34.81
CA LEU A 66 -17.56 52.78 35.53
C LEU A 66 -18.98 52.37 35.93
N CYS A 67 -19.76 53.28 36.54
CA CYS A 67 -21.14 52.99 36.95
C CYS A 67 -22.04 52.74 35.74
N ALA A 68 -21.87 53.49 34.66
CA ALA A 68 -22.61 53.27 33.42
C ALA A 68 -22.31 51.89 32.82
N SER A 69 -21.06 51.45 32.85
CA SER A 69 -20.66 50.11 32.40
C SER A 69 -21.30 49.01 33.24
N ILE A 70 -21.23 49.11 34.57
CA ILE A 70 -21.77 48.09 35.48
C ILE A 70 -23.30 48.04 35.38
N LYS A 71 -23.96 49.19 35.24
CA LYS A 71 -25.40 49.26 35.00
C LYS A 71 -25.78 48.58 33.69
N GLU A 72 -25.09 48.89 32.59
CA GLU A 72 -25.38 48.28 31.29
C GLU A 72 -25.11 46.76 31.29
N MET A 73 -24.09 46.29 32.01
CA MET A 73 -23.88 44.84 32.22
C MET A 73 -25.04 44.20 32.98
N HIS A 74 -25.57 44.88 34.00
CA HIS A 74 -26.70 44.39 34.80
C HIS A 74 -28.01 44.34 33.99
N ASP A 75 -28.23 45.33 33.13
CA ASP A 75 -29.49 45.48 32.39
C ASP A 75 -29.58 44.56 31.16
N LEU A 76 -28.48 43.95 30.72
CA LEU A 76 -28.44 43.10 29.52
C LEU A 76 -28.39 41.62 29.87
N ARG A 77 -29.06 40.81 29.04
CA ARG A 77 -28.92 39.35 29.05
C ARG A 77 -27.81 38.90 28.09
N LEU A 78 -27.29 37.69 28.30
CA LEU A 78 -26.17 37.15 27.52
C LEU A 78 -26.43 37.15 26.01
N GLU A 79 -27.68 36.86 25.60
CA GLU A 79 -28.11 36.80 24.21
C GLU A 79 -28.11 38.18 23.51
N GLN A 80 -28.10 39.27 24.29
CA GLN A 80 -28.07 40.65 23.81
C GLN A 80 -26.66 41.25 23.82
N ILE A 81 -25.68 40.50 24.33
CA ILE A 81 -24.28 40.94 24.41
C ILE A 81 -23.64 40.86 23.03
N THR A 82 -22.86 41.87 22.69
CA THR A 82 -22.03 41.90 21.49
C THR A 82 -20.58 42.15 21.86
N GLU A 83 -19.66 41.76 20.99
CA GLU A 83 -18.23 42.03 21.17
C GLU A 83 -17.97 43.52 21.44
N CYS A 84 -18.60 44.42 20.68
CA CYS A 84 -18.47 45.86 20.85
C CYS A 84 -18.85 46.33 22.27
N ARG A 85 -19.89 45.74 22.88
CA ARG A 85 -20.27 46.06 24.28
C ARG A 85 -19.23 45.57 25.27
N ILE A 86 -18.72 44.34 25.11
CA ILE A 86 -17.64 43.80 25.96
C ILE A 86 -16.39 44.68 25.89
N LEU A 87 -16.00 45.11 24.68
CA LEU A 87 -14.88 46.02 24.48
C LEU A 87 -15.11 47.38 25.14
N LYS A 88 -16.31 47.95 24.99
CA LYS A 88 -16.69 49.22 25.62
C LYS A 88 -16.57 49.15 27.15
N TRP A 89 -17.08 48.09 27.75
CA TRP A 89 -16.99 47.83 29.19
C TRP A 89 -15.57 47.61 29.67
N ARG A 90 -14.77 46.85 28.91
CA ARG A 90 -13.36 46.63 29.18
C ARG A 90 -12.61 47.95 29.27
N ASP A 91 -12.84 48.84 28.31
CA ASP A 91 -12.12 50.10 28.22
C ASP A 91 -12.49 51.02 29.39
N ALA A 92 -13.77 51.06 29.78
CA ALA A 92 -14.23 51.76 30.98
C ALA A 92 -13.56 51.26 32.27
N ILE A 93 -13.49 49.93 32.47
CA ILE A 93 -12.85 49.34 33.65
C ILE A 93 -11.33 49.58 33.61
N LYS A 94 -10.69 49.49 32.43
CA LYS A 94 -9.27 49.78 32.26
C LYS A 94 -8.92 51.23 32.59
N ILE A 95 -9.79 52.18 32.23
CA ILE A 95 -9.62 53.60 32.60
C ILE A 95 -9.65 53.75 34.12
N ALA A 96 -10.57 53.07 34.82
CA ALA A 96 -10.63 53.09 36.27
C ALA A 96 -9.39 52.46 36.93
N LEU A 97 -8.90 51.34 36.41
CA LEU A 97 -7.65 50.72 36.87
C LEU A 97 -6.44 51.66 36.70
N ARG A 98 -6.31 52.33 35.55
CA ARG A 98 -5.27 53.35 35.31
C ARG A 98 -5.37 54.54 36.26
N GLY A 99 -6.59 54.87 36.70
CA GLY A 99 -6.85 55.88 37.73
C GLY A 99 -6.57 55.42 39.17
N ASN A 100 -5.98 54.23 39.38
CA ASN A 100 -5.76 53.58 40.68
C ASN A 100 -7.05 53.30 41.47
N PHE A 101 -8.16 53.01 40.77
CA PHE A 101 -9.39 52.55 41.41
C PHE A 101 -9.29 51.04 41.71
N LYS A 102 -9.83 50.61 42.85
CA LYS A 102 -9.87 49.20 43.27
C LYS A 102 -11.03 48.45 42.59
N VAL A 103 -10.95 48.24 41.27
CA VAL A 103 -12.03 47.65 40.45
C VAL A 103 -11.70 46.27 39.87
N ASN A 104 -10.78 45.53 40.48
CA ASN A 104 -10.39 44.18 40.03
C ASN A 104 -11.60 43.23 39.96
N PHE A 105 -12.56 43.35 40.88
CA PHE A 105 -13.79 42.55 40.87
C PHE A 105 -14.58 42.71 39.56
N ALA A 106 -14.65 43.94 39.02
CA ALA A 106 -15.37 44.23 37.79
C ALA A 106 -14.64 43.64 36.58
N MET A 107 -13.30 43.68 36.57
CA MET A 107 -12.49 43.04 35.53
C MET A 107 -12.67 41.52 35.55
N GLU A 108 -12.65 40.89 36.73
CA GLU A 108 -12.89 39.44 36.86
C GLU A 108 -14.30 39.06 36.42
N HIS A 109 -15.31 39.87 36.73
CA HIS A 109 -16.66 39.65 36.25
C HIS A 109 -16.78 39.80 34.73
N LEU A 110 -16.12 40.82 34.14
CA LEU A 110 -16.09 41.01 32.69
C LEU A 110 -15.44 39.83 31.97
N LYS A 111 -14.37 39.25 32.53
CA LYS A 111 -13.77 38.02 31.98
C LYS A 111 -14.79 36.88 31.93
N LYS A 112 -15.57 36.68 33.00
CA LYS A 112 -16.64 35.67 33.03
C LYS A 112 -17.72 35.92 31.97
N ILE A 113 -18.14 37.18 31.80
CA ILE A 113 -19.08 37.56 30.74
C ILE A 113 -18.51 37.23 29.36
N ALA A 114 -17.25 37.60 29.10
CA ALA A 114 -16.60 37.32 27.82
C ALA A 114 -16.50 35.82 27.54
N CYS A 115 -16.14 35.02 28.54
CA CYS A 115 -16.14 33.56 28.44
C CYS A 115 -17.54 33.00 28.14
N ALA A 116 -18.58 33.51 28.81
CA ALA A 116 -19.96 33.07 28.57
C ALA A 116 -20.43 33.43 27.15
N TYR A 117 -20.08 34.62 26.66
CA TYR A 117 -20.40 35.06 25.30
C TYR A 117 -19.75 34.14 24.25
N ILE A 118 -18.46 33.85 24.41
CA ILE A 118 -17.75 32.91 23.53
C ILE A 118 -18.39 31.52 23.61
N GLY A 119 -18.74 31.04 24.80
CA GLY A 119 -19.42 29.76 24.99
C GLY A 119 -20.76 29.67 24.26
N LEU A 120 -21.56 30.74 24.28
CA LEU A 120 -22.83 30.80 23.54
C LEU A 120 -22.62 30.74 22.03
N MET A 121 -21.63 31.49 21.51
CA MET A 121 -21.29 31.48 20.07
C MET A 121 -20.81 30.10 19.61
N GLU A 122 -19.94 29.45 20.39
CA GLU A 122 -19.45 28.11 20.07
C GLU A 122 -20.58 27.07 20.14
N HIS A 123 -21.51 27.19 21.10
CA HIS A 123 -22.66 26.30 21.17
C HIS A 123 -23.54 26.39 19.92
N GLN A 124 -23.85 27.60 19.44
CA GLN A 124 -24.61 27.81 18.21
C GLN A 124 -23.90 27.22 16.98
N ARG A 125 -22.57 27.40 16.89
CA ARG A 125 -21.77 26.81 15.80
C ARG A 125 -21.78 25.28 15.86
N LEU A 126 -21.67 24.70 17.06
CA LEU A 126 -21.74 23.25 17.25
C LEU A 126 -23.11 22.69 16.84
N GLU A 127 -24.21 23.37 17.18
CA GLU A 127 -25.55 22.98 16.74
C GLU A 127 -25.69 23.05 15.21
N GLU A 128 -25.19 24.10 14.57
CA GLU A 128 -25.20 24.24 13.11
C GLU A 128 -24.41 23.10 12.42
N VAL A 129 -23.21 22.80 12.93
CA VAL A 129 -22.38 21.71 12.42
C VAL A 129 -23.06 20.36 12.64
N ALA A 130 -23.68 20.14 13.80
CA ALA A 130 -24.42 18.91 14.08
C ALA A 130 -25.59 18.71 13.11
N LEU A 131 -26.37 19.76 12.84
CA LEU A 131 -27.45 19.72 11.84
C LEU A 131 -26.89 19.39 10.44
N ARG A 132 -25.73 19.93 10.07
CA ARG A 132 -25.10 19.64 8.78
C ARG A 132 -24.61 18.20 8.68
N ILE A 133 -24.04 17.65 9.75
CA ILE A 133 -23.63 16.25 9.84
C ILE A 133 -24.86 15.35 9.63
N SER A 134 -25.93 15.55 10.40
CA SER A 134 -27.16 14.75 10.26
C SER A 134 -27.74 14.79 8.85
N LYS A 135 -27.69 15.96 8.19
CA LYS A 135 -28.13 16.09 6.79
C LYS A 135 -27.26 15.26 5.83
N LEU A 136 -25.93 15.37 5.93
CA LEU A 136 -25.01 14.64 5.06
C LEU A 136 -25.07 13.12 5.29
N GLU A 137 -25.27 12.67 6.53
CA GLU A 137 -25.47 11.26 6.85
C GLU A 137 -26.73 10.70 6.19
N ALA A 138 -27.83 11.46 6.19
CA ALA A 138 -29.05 11.08 5.49
C ALA A 138 -28.84 10.98 3.98
N GLU A 139 -28.20 11.98 3.36
CA GLU A 139 -27.85 11.97 1.92
C GLU A 139 -26.94 10.79 1.55
N LEU A 140 -25.92 10.50 2.39
CA LEU A 140 -25.02 9.37 2.21
C LEU A 140 -25.77 8.03 2.28
N SER A 141 -26.68 7.89 3.25
CA SER A 141 -27.49 6.67 3.40
C SER A 141 -28.40 6.44 2.18
N ALA A 142 -28.99 7.51 1.65
CA ALA A 142 -29.82 7.47 0.44
C ALA A 142 -28.99 7.08 -0.80
N SER A 143 -27.83 7.71 -0.99
CA SER A 143 -26.91 7.40 -2.10
C SER A 143 -26.39 5.96 -2.04
N LYS A 144 -26.04 5.46 -0.85
CA LYS A 144 -25.65 4.05 -0.66
C LYS A 144 -26.76 3.07 -1.05
N LYS A 145 -28.01 3.38 -0.70
CA LYS A 145 -29.17 2.57 -1.06
C LYS A 145 -29.43 2.58 -2.56
N GLU A 146 -29.25 3.73 -3.22
CA GLU A 146 -29.40 3.82 -4.67
C GLU A 146 -28.29 3.03 -5.38
N HIS A 147 -27.05 3.16 -4.91
CA HIS A 147 -25.91 2.39 -5.42
C HIS A 147 -26.16 0.87 -5.32
N SER A 148 -26.63 0.37 -4.18
CA SER A 148 -26.91 -1.07 -4.03
C SER A 148 -28.01 -1.54 -4.99
N LYS A 149 -29.05 -0.73 -5.19
CA LYS A 149 -30.13 -1.02 -6.13
C LYS A 149 -29.61 -1.07 -7.58
N ILE A 150 -28.84 -0.08 -8.01
CA ILE A 150 -28.25 -0.05 -9.36
C ILE A 150 -27.32 -1.25 -9.57
N CYS A 151 -26.50 -1.58 -8.57
CA CYS A 151 -25.57 -2.70 -8.63
C CYS A 151 -26.32 -4.03 -8.80
N GLU A 152 -27.37 -4.26 -8.01
CA GLU A 152 -28.19 -5.47 -8.11
C GLU A 152 -28.92 -5.54 -9.45
N GLN A 153 -29.57 -4.44 -9.86
CA GLN A 153 -30.28 -4.36 -11.14
C GLN A 153 -29.36 -4.56 -12.35
N SER A 154 -28.12 -4.09 -12.26
CA SER A 154 -27.18 -4.12 -13.39
C SER A 154 -26.21 -5.30 -13.33
N LYS A 155 -26.33 -6.18 -12.33
CA LYS A 155 -25.37 -7.26 -12.06
C LYS A 155 -25.12 -8.15 -13.26
N VAL A 156 -26.17 -8.60 -13.93
CA VAL A 156 -26.08 -9.49 -15.10
C VAL A 156 -25.34 -8.79 -16.25
N TYR A 157 -25.61 -7.51 -16.49
CA TYR A 157 -24.92 -6.75 -17.54
C TYR A 157 -23.45 -6.53 -17.20
N MET A 158 -23.14 -6.20 -15.95
CA MET A 158 -21.76 -6.03 -15.48
C MET A 158 -20.95 -7.33 -15.55
N ASP A 159 -21.55 -8.46 -15.17
CA ASP A 159 -20.91 -9.76 -15.27
C ASP A 159 -20.72 -10.21 -16.72
N THR A 160 -21.71 -9.95 -17.58
CA THR A 160 -21.60 -10.18 -19.03
C THR A 160 -20.50 -9.32 -19.63
N ALA A 161 -20.43 -8.02 -19.29
CA ALA A 161 -19.41 -7.12 -19.79
C ALA A 161 -17.98 -7.62 -19.46
N LYS A 162 -17.78 -8.19 -18.25
CA LYS A 162 -16.49 -8.81 -17.87
C LYS A 162 -16.06 -9.95 -18.80
N GLU A 163 -16.99 -10.66 -19.45
CA GLU A 163 -16.62 -11.71 -20.41
C GLU A 163 -15.91 -11.11 -21.64
N PHE A 164 -16.32 -9.91 -22.04
CA PHE A 164 -15.89 -9.24 -23.27
C PHE A 164 -14.79 -8.19 -23.08
N ILE A 165 -14.66 -7.60 -21.88
CA ILE A 165 -13.61 -6.61 -21.60
C ILE A 165 -12.22 -7.20 -21.91
N GLY A 166 -11.50 -6.55 -22.81
CA GLY A 166 -10.15 -6.94 -23.23
C GLY A 166 -10.09 -8.15 -24.17
N LYS A 167 -11.21 -8.64 -24.71
CA LYS A 167 -11.26 -9.79 -25.63
C LYS A 167 -12.00 -9.43 -26.92
N ALA A 168 -11.72 -10.16 -28.00
CA ALA A 168 -12.51 -10.06 -29.23
C ALA A 168 -13.95 -10.54 -28.96
N VAL A 169 -14.95 -9.75 -29.34
CA VAL A 169 -16.36 -10.03 -29.04
C VAL A 169 -16.85 -11.34 -29.69
N SER A 170 -16.28 -11.69 -30.84
CA SER A 170 -16.58 -12.94 -31.55
C SER A 170 -15.92 -14.18 -30.94
N LEU A 171 -15.01 -14.04 -29.98
CA LEU A 171 -14.25 -15.16 -29.41
C LEU A 171 -15.17 -16.24 -28.81
N GLY A 172 -16.29 -15.82 -28.20
CA GLY A 172 -17.30 -16.73 -27.66
C GLY A 172 -17.96 -17.62 -28.72
N MET A 173 -18.15 -17.11 -29.93
CA MET A 173 -18.84 -17.80 -31.03
C MET A 173 -18.04 -18.99 -31.56
N PHE A 174 -16.71 -18.88 -31.55
CA PHE A 174 -15.80 -19.89 -32.12
C PHE A 174 -15.17 -20.80 -31.05
N LYS A 175 -15.67 -20.80 -29.80
CA LYS A 175 -15.10 -21.61 -28.69
C LYS A 175 -15.01 -23.10 -29.02
N ALA A 176 -16.05 -23.68 -29.62
CA ALA A 176 -16.08 -25.10 -29.97
C ALA A 176 -15.16 -25.43 -31.15
N GLU A 177 -15.14 -24.56 -32.17
CA GLU A 177 -14.31 -24.72 -33.36
C GLU A 177 -12.83 -24.58 -33.01
N ASN A 178 -12.44 -23.57 -32.22
CA ASN A 178 -11.08 -23.41 -31.71
C ASN A 178 -10.64 -24.63 -30.88
N ARG A 179 -11.50 -25.15 -30.00
CA ARG A 179 -11.22 -26.36 -29.22
C ARG A 179 -11.02 -27.59 -30.13
N CYS A 180 -11.87 -27.76 -31.14
CA CYS A 180 -11.76 -28.84 -32.12
C CYS A 180 -10.48 -28.71 -32.96
N LEU A 181 -10.12 -27.49 -33.36
CA LEU A 181 -8.91 -27.18 -34.11
C LEU A 181 -7.65 -27.51 -33.28
N GLU A 182 -7.60 -27.11 -32.02
CA GLU A 182 -6.53 -27.45 -31.08
C GLU A 182 -6.39 -28.97 -30.90
N GLU A 183 -7.52 -29.68 -30.77
CA GLU A 183 -7.51 -31.13 -30.65
C GLU A 183 -7.04 -31.82 -31.94
N ARG A 184 -7.50 -31.34 -33.12
CA ARG A 184 -7.02 -31.80 -34.43
C ARG A 184 -5.53 -31.56 -34.60
N ASN A 185 -5.03 -30.39 -34.19
CA ASN A 185 -3.61 -30.08 -34.25
C ASN A 185 -2.81 -31.01 -33.34
N ARG A 186 -3.27 -31.27 -32.11
CA ARG A 186 -2.63 -32.25 -31.22
C ARG A 186 -2.59 -33.66 -31.81
N ARG A 187 -3.68 -34.12 -32.44
CA ARG A 187 -3.73 -35.42 -33.13
C ARG A 187 -2.73 -35.47 -34.29
N ARG A 188 -2.64 -34.43 -35.11
CA ARG A 188 -1.67 -34.33 -36.20
C ARG A 188 -0.22 -34.42 -35.71
N HIS A 189 0.13 -33.69 -34.64
CA HIS A 189 1.49 -33.77 -34.08
C HIS A 189 1.82 -35.17 -33.56
N ARG A 190 0.86 -35.84 -32.91
CA ARG A 190 1.05 -37.24 -32.48
C ARG A 190 1.23 -38.19 -33.65
N MET A 191 0.44 -38.03 -34.71
CA MET A 191 0.54 -38.86 -35.91
C MET A 191 1.89 -38.67 -36.61
N MET A 192 2.35 -37.43 -36.79
CA MET A 192 3.67 -37.15 -37.37
C MET A 192 4.81 -37.80 -36.56
N HIS A 193 4.70 -37.83 -35.22
CA HIS A 193 5.70 -38.49 -34.39
C HIS A 193 5.65 -40.02 -34.52
N LEU A 194 4.45 -40.61 -34.59
CA LEU A 194 4.28 -42.04 -34.82
C LEU A 194 4.84 -42.45 -36.20
N ASP A 195 4.53 -41.71 -37.26
CA ASP A 195 5.06 -41.95 -38.61
C ASP A 195 6.59 -41.89 -38.62
N TYR A 196 7.17 -40.91 -37.93
CA TYR A 196 8.62 -40.78 -37.78
C TYR A 196 9.24 -42.01 -37.08
N LEU A 197 8.63 -42.49 -35.99
CA LEU A 197 9.10 -43.69 -35.28
C LEU A 197 8.96 -44.94 -36.16
N GLU A 198 7.87 -45.09 -36.90
CA GLU A 198 7.66 -46.20 -37.81
C GLU A 198 8.71 -46.22 -38.93
N GLN A 199 9.04 -45.06 -39.49
CA GLN A 199 10.11 -44.92 -40.48
C GLN A 199 11.46 -45.36 -39.90
N SER A 200 11.80 -44.91 -38.69
CA SER A 200 13.04 -45.30 -38.00
C SER A 200 13.11 -46.80 -37.72
N ILE A 201 12.01 -47.41 -37.26
CA ILE A 201 11.94 -48.86 -37.04
C ILE A 201 12.17 -49.63 -38.33
N ASN A 202 11.58 -49.19 -39.45
CA ASN A 202 11.74 -49.86 -40.75
C ASN A 202 13.18 -49.74 -41.27
N GLU A 203 13.83 -48.59 -41.03
CA GLU A 203 15.24 -48.39 -41.36
C GLU A 203 16.15 -49.35 -40.57
N TYR A 204 15.97 -49.44 -39.24
CA TYR A 204 16.72 -50.39 -38.41
C TYR A 204 16.45 -51.86 -38.77
N LYS A 205 15.21 -52.23 -39.13
CA LYS A 205 14.91 -53.58 -39.62
C LYS A 205 15.65 -53.90 -40.91
N ARG A 206 15.73 -52.94 -41.83
CA ARG A 206 16.47 -53.08 -43.09
C ARG A 206 17.97 -53.27 -42.82
N GLU A 207 18.55 -52.42 -41.97
CA GLU A 207 19.96 -52.53 -41.57
C GLU A 207 20.28 -53.87 -40.89
N ASN A 208 19.44 -54.31 -39.95
CA ASN A 208 19.59 -55.62 -39.30
C ASN A 208 19.55 -56.77 -40.31
N THR A 209 18.66 -56.71 -41.31
CA THR A 209 18.57 -57.74 -42.36
C THR A 209 19.83 -57.75 -43.24
N GLN A 210 20.41 -56.58 -43.53
CA GLN A 210 21.67 -56.46 -44.27
C GLN A 210 22.84 -57.04 -43.47
N ILE A 211 22.96 -56.71 -42.18
CA ILE A 211 23.98 -57.25 -41.28
C ILE A 211 23.86 -58.78 -41.16
N MET A 212 22.64 -59.30 -40.98
CA MET A 212 22.40 -60.74 -40.90
C MET A 212 22.83 -61.48 -42.17
N THR A 213 22.49 -60.93 -43.35
CA THR A 213 22.93 -61.48 -44.63
C THR A 213 24.46 -61.47 -44.74
N ALA A 214 25.11 -60.38 -44.34
CA ALA A 214 26.57 -60.27 -44.36
C ALA A 214 27.23 -61.31 -43.43
N ILE A 215 26.72 -61.46 -42.20
CA ILE A 215 27.17 -62.49 -41.25
C ILE A 215 27.02 -63.88 -41.87
N GLN A 216 25.86 -64.21 -42.45
CA GLN A 216 25.62 -65.51 -43.06
C GLN A 216 26.61 -65.83 -44.20
N VAL A 217 26.88 -64.86 -45.07
CA VAL A 217 27.87 -65.00 -46.16
C VAL A 217 29.29 -65.17 -45.60
N THR A 218 29.68 -64.40 -44.58
CA THR A 218 31.00 -64.52 -43.94
C THR A 218 31.16 -65.85 -43.21
N THR A 219 30.13 -66.32 -42.50
CA THR A 219 30.12 -67.63 -41.84
C THR A 219 30.26 -68.75 -42.86
N GLN A 220 29.53 -68.69 -43.97
CA GLN A 220 29.69 -69.69 -45.04
C GLN A 220 31.11 -69.71 -45.57
N ARG A 221 31.69 -68.54 -45.85
CA ARG A 221 33.08 -68.43 -46.33
C ARG A 221 34.09 -68.96 -45.32
N TYR A 222 33.87 -68.74 -44.02
CA TYR A 222 34.72 -69.30 -42.97
C TYR A 222 34.67 -70.84 -42.94
N LEU A 223 33.48 -71.43 -43.08
CA LEU A 223 33.33 -72.88 -43.15
C LEU A 223 34.07 -73.48 -44.35
N ASP A 224 33.97 -72.84 -45.52
CA ASP A 224 34.67 -73.28 -46.73
C ASP A 224 36.20 -73.28 -46.50
N ILE A 225 36.76 -72.20 -45.92
CA ILE A 225 38.20 -72.11 -45.59
C ILE A 225 38.62 -73.17 -44.55
N GLU A 226 37.80 -73.45 -43.53
CA GLU A 226 38.13 -74.49 -42.55
C GLU A 226 38.17 -75.89 -43.18
N THR A 227 37.28 -76.16 -44.15
CA THR A 227 37.34 -77.43 -44.90
C THR A 227 38.61 -77.53 -45.74
N GLU A 228 39.04 -76.45 -46.40
CA GLU A 228 40.32 -76.41 -47.12
C GLU A 228 41.51 -76.63 -46.16
N ASN A 229 41.49 -76.01 -44.98
CA ASN A 229 42.51 -76.23 -43.94
C ASN A 229 42.58 -77.69 -43.47
N ILE A 230 41.44 -78.38 -43.34
CA ILE A 230 41.40 -79.81 -42.97
C ILE A 230 42.06 -80.66 -44.08
N VAL A 231 41.76 -80.39 -45.35
CA VAL A 231 42.38 -81.08 -46.49
C VAL A 231 43.88 -80.86 -46.52
N LEU A 232 44.33 -79.61 -46.41
CA LEU A 232 45.76 -79.26 -46.40
C LEU A 232 46.52 -79.95 -45.25
N ARG A 233 45.91 -80.03 -44.05
CA ARG A 233 46.48 -80.76 -42.91
C ARG A 233 46.60 -82.27 -43.19
N ALA A 234 45.61 -82.87 -43.85
CA ALA A 234 45.64 -84.28 -44.23
C ALA A 234 46.73 -84.57 -45.27
N GLU A 235 46.82 -83.76 -46.34
CA GLU A 235 47.86 -83.88 -47.36
C GLU A 235 49.27 -83.76 -46.78
N LEU A 236 49.48 -82.80 -45.88
CA LEU A 236 50.76 -82.62 -45.20
C LEU A 236 51.13 -83.84 -44.34
N SER A 237 50.16 -84.45 -43.66
CA SER A 237 50.38 -85.67 -42.89
C SER A 237 50.78 -86.86 -43.76
N GLU A 238 50.17 -87.02 -44.94
CA GLU A 238 50.54 -88.07 -45.89
C GLU A 238 51.93 -87.85 -46.46
N LEU A 239 52.26 -86.61 -46.86
CA LEU A 239 53.58 -86.28 -47.38
C LEU A 239 54.66 -86.52 -46.32
N SER A 240 54.41 -86.13 -45.08
CA SER A 240 55.30 -86.41 -43.95
C SER A 240 55.49 -87.90 -43.72
N ALA A 241 54.41 -88.70 -43.78
CA ALA A 241 54.49 -90.15 -43.65
C ALA A 241 55.29 -90.80 -44.80
N ARG A 242 55.09 -90.35 -46.05
CA ARG A 242 55.88 -90.80 -47.21
C ARG A 242 57.35 -90.45 -47.07
N LEU A 243 57.66 -89.25 -46.61
CA LEU A 243 59.04 -88.79 -46.40
C LEU A 243 59.73 -89.60 -45.29
N GLN A 244 59.02 -89.88 -44.19
CA GLN A 244 59.52 -90.74 -43.13
C GLN A 244 59.76 -92.18 -43.63
N SER A 245 58.83 -92.75 -44.40
CA SER A 245 59.00 -94.07 -45.01
C SER A 245 60.20 -94.12 -45.98
N LEU A 246 60.42 -93.08 -46.78
CA LEU A 246 61.62 -92.96 -47.63
C LEU A 246 62.89 -92.93 -46.80
N ASN A 247 62.91 -92.18 -45.70
CA ASN A 247 64.05 -92.09 -44.79
C ASN A 247 64.32 -93.45 -44.08
N GLU A 248 63.26 -94.21 -43.78
CA GLU A 248 63.35 -95.59 -43.28
C GLU A 248 63.92 -96.55 -44.34
N ILE A 249 63.51 -96.44 -45.61
CA ILE A 249 64.06 -97.22 -46.73
C ILE A 249 65.55 -96.89 -46.94
N GLU A 250 65.92 -95.61 -46.91
CA GLU A 250 67.31 -95.16 -47.01
C GLU A 250 68.16 -95.73 -45.86
N SER A 251 67.63 -95.70 -44.63
CA SER A 251 68.26 -96.33 -43.46
C SER A 251 68.44 -97.85 -43.64
N ILE A 252 67.45 -98.56 -44.21
CA ILE A 252 67.55 -100.00 -44.53
C ILE A 252 68.57 -100.27 -45.65
N SER A 253 68.63 -99.41 -46.68
CA SER A 253 69.58 -99.51 -47.80
C SER A 253 71.03 -99.31 -47.34
N LEU A 254 71.27 -98.33 -46.48
CA LEU A 254 72.60 -98.08 -45.89
C LEU A 254 73.05 -99.24 -44.97
N MET A 255 72.12 -99.94 -44.31
CA MET A 255 72.41 -101.18 -43.59
C MET A 255 72.72 -102.37 -44.53
N LYS A 256 72.20 -102.39 -45.76
CA LYS A 256 72.45 -103.45 -46.76
C LYS A 256 73.74 -103.23 -47.56
N GLU A 257 74.06 -102.00 -47.94
CA GLU A 257 75.27 -101.69 -48.74
C GLU A 257 76.57 -101.72 -47.93
N SER A 258 76.49 -101.73 -46.60
CA SER A 258 77.65 -101.98 -45.74
C SER A 258 77.95 -103.48 -45.55
N ASN A 259 77.05 -104.38 -45.96
CA ASN A 259 77.13 -105.80 -45.58
C ASN A 259 77.22 -106.81 -46.74
N ASP A 260 77.41 -106.39 -48.00
CA ASP A 260 77.59 -107.35 -49.11
C ASP A 260 78.59 -106.88 -50.19
N GLY A 261 79.71 -106.33 -49.72
CA GLY A 261 80.94 -106.16 -50.48
C GLY A 261 82.07 -107.05 -49.96
N THR A 262 81.82 -108.32 -49.61
CA THR A 262 82.90 -109.31 -49.37
C THR A 262 82.42 -110.70 -49.78
N GLY A 263 83.13 -111.27 -50.75
CA GLY A 263 82.85 -112.58 -51.29
C GLY A 263 82.87 -113.68 -50.21
N GLY A 264 81.94 -114.62 -50.39
CA GLY A 264 82.00 -116.01 -49.99
C GLY A 264 82.75 -116.36 -48.69
N GLY A 265 81.95 -116.64 -47.65
CA GLY A 265 81.97 -117.98 -47.05
C GLY A 265 82.68 -118.18 -45.70
N ILE A 266 81.89 -118.79 -44.80
CA ILE A 266 82.23 -119.89 -43.88
C ILE A 266 82.77 -119.54 -42.46
N GLN A 267 81.97 -120.02 -41.46
CA GLN A 267 82.29 -120.56 -40.12
C GLN A 267 83.31 -119.86 -39.20
N SER A 268 82.83 -119.40 -38.03
CA SER A 268 82.94 -120.06 -36.70
C SER A 268 82.21 -119.23 -35.65
#